data_AF-A0AAD6LLR2-F1
#
_entry.id   AF-A0AAD6LLR2-F1
#
_cell.length_a   1.000
_cell.length_b   1.000
_cell.length_c   1.000
_cell.angle_alpha   90.00
_cell.angle_beta   90.00
_cell.angle_gamma   90.00
#
_symmetry.space_group_name_H-M   'P 1'
#
loop_
_entity.id
_entity.type
_entity.pdbx_description
1 polymer ?
#
loop_
_entity_poly.entity_id
_entity_poly.type
_entity_poly.pdbx_seq_one_letter_code
_entity_poly.pdbx_strand_id
1 'polypeptide(L)'
;MDAYPLAVKAEASPANHNGTEGNQMSGAMNSQVTQAVFEKEKGEYQVRVMKQILWVSGMRYELQEIYGIGNSVEGDVDANEPSKECVICLSEPRDTTILPCRHMCMCSGCAKVLRLQTNRCPICRQPVDRLLEIKVNNAPNE
;
A
#
# COMPACT_ATOMS: atom_id res chain seq x y z
N MET A 1 21.19 -22.69 1.01
CA MET A 1 19.79 -22.23 1.13
C MET A 1 19.20 -22.40 -0.25
N ASP A 2 18.21 -23.27 -0.39
CA ASP A 2 17.57 -23.50 -1.68
C ASP A 2 16.39 -22.54 -1.83
N ALA A 3 16.35 -21.82 -2.96
CA ALA A 3 15.36 -20.81 -3.25
C ALA A 3 14.64 -21.15 -4.57
N TYR A 4 13.31 -21.22 -4.53
CA TYR A 4 12.48 -21.59 -5.68
C TYR A 4 11.53 -20.44 -6.03
N PRO A 5 11.69 -19.76 -7.19
CA PRO A 5 10.83 -18.66 -7.57
C PRO A 5 9.43 -19.15 -7.97
N LEU A 6 8.39 -18.45 -7.50
CA LEU A 6 7.00 -18.65 -7.86
C LEU A 6 6.38 -17.32 -8.30
N ALA A 7 5.63 -17.33 -9.42
CA ALA A 7 4.82 -16.21 -9.85
C ALA A 7 3.35 -16.62 -9.90
N VAL A 8 2.50 -15.90 -9.17
CA VAL A 8 1.04 -16.08 -9.19
C VAL A 8 0.42 -14.86 -9.84
N LYS A 9 -0.39 -15.06 -10.88
CA LYS A 9 -1.15 -14.01 -11.56
C LYS A 9 -2.64 -14.22 -11.29
N ALA A 10 -3.28 -13.21 -10.70
CA ALA A 10 -4.72 -13.11 -10.60
C ALA A 10 -5.20 -12.07 -11.62
N GLU A 11 -6.21 -12.42 -12.41
CA GLU A 11 -6.82 -11.53 -13.40
C GLU A 11 -8.30 -11.32 -13.05
N ALA A 12 -8.78 -10.10 -13.23
CA ALA A 12 -10.19 -9.77 -13.05
C ALA A 12 -10.75 -9.19 -14.35
N SER A 13 -11.78 -9.85 -14.90
CA SER A 13 -12.58 -9.33 -16.00
C SER A 13 -13.86 -8.68 -15.45
N PRO A 14 -14.32 -7.54 -16.00
CA PRO A 14 -15.64 -7.03 -15.67
C PRO A 14 -16.70 -8.08 -16.02
N ALA A 15 -17.71 -8.24 -15.16
CA ALA A 15 -18.87 -9.07 -15.49
C ALA A 15 -19.66 -8.37 -16.59
N ASN A 16 -19.64 -8.91 -17.81
CA ASN A 16 -20.47 -8.42 -18.90
C ASN A 16 -21.95 -8.70 -18.59
N HIS A 17 -22.59 -7.86 -17.78
CA HIS A 17 -24.04 -7.75 -17.77
C HIS A 17 -24.44 -6.89 -18.95
N ASN A 18 -24.47 -7.51 -20.13
CA ASN A 18 -25.47 -7.30 -21.18
C ASN A 18 -25.05 -8.10 -22.42
N GLY A 19 -25.85 -9.10 -22.76
CA GLY A 19 -25.70 -9.86 -24.00
C GLY A 19 -25.94 -8.95 -25.19
N THR A 20 -24.89 -8.65 -25.94
CA THR A 20 -25.00 -8.31 -27.36
C THR A 20 -23.67 -8.61 -28.03
N GLU A 21 -23.71 -9.58 -28.93
CA GLU A 21 -22.60 -9.97 -29.79
C GLU A 21 -22.27 -8.80 -30.72
N GLY A 22 -21.01 -8.38 -30.74
CA GLY A 22 -20.51 -7.43 -31.73
C GLY A 22 -19.55 -6.41 -31.15
N ASN A 23 -18.26 -6.61 -31.41
CA ASN A 23 -17.12 -5.75 -31.10
C ASN A 23 -16.56 -5.91 -29.66
N GLN A 24 -15.77 -6.97 -29.47
CA GLN A 24 -14.85 -7.12 -28.33
C GLN A 24 -13.79 -6.02 -28.40
N MET A 25 -14.12 -4.82 -27.94
CA MET A 25 -13.10 -3.92 -27.43
C MET A 25 -12.48 -4.65 -26.25
N SER A 26 -11.24 -5.09 -26.43
CA SER A 26 -10.41 -5.75 -25.45
C SER A 26 -10.21 -4.79 -24.28
N GLY A 27 -11.20 -4.71 -23.39
CA GLY A 27 -11.15 -3.87 -22.21
C GLY A 27 -9.89 -4.27 -21.44
N ALA A 28 -8.98 -3.31 -21.25
CA ALA A 28 -7.70 -3.58 -20.65
C ALA A 28 -7.91 -4.23 -19.28
N MET A 29 -7.62 -5.53 -19.19
CA MET A 29 -7.95 -6.36 -18.05
C MET A 29 -7.09 -5.96 -16.85
N ASN A 30 -7.73 -5.73 -15.71
CA ASN A 30 -6.98 -5.46 -14.49
C ASN A 30 -6.38 -6.79 -13.99
N SER A 31 -5.11 -6.79 -13.64
CA SER A 31 -4.46 -8.00 -13.10
C SER A 31 -3.45 -7.65 -12.02
N GLN A 32 -3.26 -8.59 -11.10
CA GLN A 32 -2.25 -8.52 -10.05
C GLN A 32 -1.31 -9.71 -10.20
N VAL A 33 0.00 -9.45 -10.22
CA VAL A 33 1.04 -10.47 -10.20
C VAL A 33 1.78 -10.37 -8.87
N THR A 34 1.78 -11.45 -8.10
CA THR A 34 2.60 -11.60 -6.89
C THR A 34 3.78 -12.51 -7.23
N GLN A 35 4.99 -11.99 -7.13
CA GLN A 35 6.23 -12.75 -7.24
C GLN A 35 6.71 -13.08 -5.84
N ALA A 36 6.94 -14.36 -5.57
CA ALA A 36 7.41 -14.86 -4.29
C ALA A 36 8.52 -15.90 -4.49
N VAL A 37 9.26 -16.19 -3.43
CA VAL A 37 10.28 -17.22 -3.39
C VAL A 37 9.97 -18.16 -2.23
N PHE A 38 10.02 -19.46 -2.47
CA PHE A 38 10.08 -20.45 -1.40
C PHE A 38 11.52 -20.59 -0.93
N GLU A 39 11.74 -20.39 0.35
CA GLU A 39 13.01 -20.61 1.01
C GLU A 39 12.90 -21.84 1.91
N LYS A 40 13.84 -22.77 1.80
CA LYS A 40 13.91 -23.93 2.68
C LYS A 40 14.92 -23.69 3.79
N GLU A 41 14.45 -23.60 5.03
CA GLU A 41 15.28 -23.46 6.22
C GLU A 41 14.95 -24.60 7.20
N LYS A 42 15.98 -25.36 7.63
CA LYS A 42 15.85 -26.49 8.58
C LYS A 42 14.78 -27.54 8.23
N GLY A 43 14.43 -27.67 6.96
CA GLY A 43 13.43 -28.63 6.48
C GLY A 43 12.03 -28.05 6.29
N GLU A 44 11.79 -26.82 6.74
CA GLU A 44 10.53 -26.10 6.57
C GLU A 44 10.60 -25.16 5.36
N TYR A 45 9.49 -25.01 4.63
CA TYR A 45 9.36 -24.06 3.53
C TYR A 45 8.68 -22.78 4.02
N GLN A 46 9.32 -21.64 3.75
CA GLN A 46 8.75 -20.32 3.97
C GLN A 46 8.54 -19.62 2.63
N VAL A 47 7.45 -18.86 2.50
CA VAL A 47 7.18 -18.06 1.30
C VAL A 47 7.51 -16.61 1.62
N ARG A 48 8.42 -16.01 0.85
CA ARG A 48 8.70 -14.57 0.90
C ARG A 48 8.19 -13.89 -0.36
N VAL A 49 7.24 -12.97 -0.21
CA VAL A 49 6.81 -12.09 -1.32
C VAL A 49 7.96 -11.14 -1.65
N MET A 50 8.39 -11.14 -2.91
CA MET A 50 9.47 -10.30 -3.40
C MET A 50 8.93 -9.01 -4.01
N LYS A 51 7.82 -9.11 -4.73
CA LYS A 51 7.27 -8.00 -5.52
C LYS A 51 5.82 -8.24 -5.86
N GLN A 52 5.03 -7.18 -5.88
CA GLN A 52 3.68 -7.20 -6.43
C GLN A 52 3.54 -6.16 -7.54
N ILE A 53 2.88 -6.55 -8.63
CA ILE A 53 2.71 -5.74 -9.83
C ILE A 53 1.21 -5.66 -10.12
N LEU A 54 0.69 -4.45 -10.25
CA LEU A 54 -0.67 -4.18 -10.68
C LEU A 54 -0.65 -3.73 -12.13
N TRP A 55 -1.50 -4.34 -12.94
CA TRP A 55 -1.84 -3.87 -14.27
C TRP A 55 -3.23 -3.26 -14.19
N VAL A 56 -3.33 -1.97 -14.45
CA VAL A 56 -4.60 -1.23 -14.43
C VAL A 56 -4.73 -0.45 -15.72
N SER A 57 -5.77 -0.73 -16.50
CA SER A 57 -5.99 -0.07 -17.81
C SER A 57 -4.75 -0.11 -18.73
N GLY A 58 -4.00 -1.23 -18.71
CA GLY A 58 -2.78 -1.41 -19.50
C GLY A 58 -1.52 -0.76 -18.92
N MET A 59 -1.63 0.01 -17.82
CA MET A 59 -0.49 0.60 -17.14
C MET A 59 0.03 -0.33 -16.05
N ARG A 60 1.36 -0.47 -15.99
CA ARG A 60 2.06 -1.31 -15.01
C ARG A 60 2.49 -0.47 -13.80
N TYR A 61 2.05 -0.88 -12.62
CA TYR A 61 2.42 -0.29 -11.33
C TYR A 61 3.11 -1.34 -10.47
N GLU A 62 4.13 -0.93 -9.74
CA GLU A 62 4.76 -1.76 -8.72
C GLU A 62 4.19 -1.36 -7.36
N LEU A 63 3.62 -2.32 -6.64
CA LEU A 63 3.04 -2.06 -5.34
C LEU A 63 4.16 -1.84 -4.33
N GLN A 64 4.06 -0.75 -3.59
CA GLN A 64 4.96 -0.44 -2.50
C GLN A 64 4.13 -0.26 -1.23
N GLU A 65 4.59 -0.86 -0.14
CA GLU A 65 3.97 -0.69 1.17
C GLU A 65 4.04 0.78 1.63
N ILE A 66 3.14 1.17 2.53
CA ILE A 66 3.24 2.45 3.20
C ILE A 66 3.44 2.15 4.68
N TYR A 67 4.51 2.69 5.25
CA TYR A 67 4.84 2.47 6.64
C TYR A 67 3.96 3.35 7.52
N GLY A 68 3.31 2.77 8.52
CA GLY A 68 2.39 3.49 9.40
C GLY A 68 0.96 3.61 8.86
N ILE A 69 0.65 3.00 7.69
CA ILE A 69 -0.73 2.75 7.26
C ILE A 69 -1.19 1.44 7.95
N GLY A 70 -1.66 1.53 9.18
CA GLY A 70 -2.15 0.34 9.91
C GLY A 70 -3.40 -0.21 9.24
N ASN A 71 -3.37 -1.46 8.78
CA ASN A 71 -4.54 -2.18 8.30
C ASN A 71 -5.32 -2.65 9.53
N SER A 72 -6.55 -2.19 9.72
CA SER A 72 -7.41 -2.63 10.83
C SER A 72 -7.96 -4.02 10.51
N VAL A 73 -7.10 -5.04 10.52
CA VAL A 73 -7.58 -6.40 10.73
C VAL A 73 -7.82 -6.51 12.24
N GLU A 74 -9.09 -6.44 12.62
CA GLU A 74 -9.55 -6.58 14.00
C GLU A 74 -8.97 -7.84 14.62
N GLY A 75 -8.29 -7.72 15.77
CA GLY A 75 -7.88 -8.90 16.54
C GLY A 75 -6.51 -8.83 17.21
N ASP A 76 -6.02 -7.68 17.64
CA ASP A 76 -5.23 -7.60 18.88
C ASP A 76 -5.19 -6.14 19.34
N VAL A 77 -5.95 -5.84 20.40
CA VAL A 77 -5.75 -4.62 21.18
C VAL A 77 -4.52 -4.83 22.05
N ASP A 78 -3.36 -4.87 21.42
CA ASP A 78 -2.13 -4.70 22.15
C ASP A 78 -1.98 -3.20 22.44
N ALA A 79 -1.80 -2.84 23.71
CA ALA A 79 -1.72 -1.45 24.19
C ALA A 79 -0.45 -0.70 23.69
N ASN A 80 0.19 -1.24 22.65
CA ASN A 80 1.44 -0.81 22.06
C ASN A 80 1.31 -0.53 20.56
N GLU A 81 0.11 -0.59 19.98
CA GLU A 81 -0.13 -0.16 18.60
C GLU A 81 0.20 1.34 18.46
N PRO A 82 1.14 1.72 17.57
CA PRO A 82 1.51 3.12 17.39
C PRO A 82 0.26 3.91 16.97
N SER A 83 -0.10 4.94 17.75
CA SER A 83 -1.35 5.70 17.60
C SER A 83 -1.67 6.01 16.13
N LYS A 84 -2.93 5.89 15.69
CA LYS A 84 -3.32 6.26 14.31
C LYS A 84 -3.30 7.77 14.04
N GLU A 85 -2.86 8.54 15.02
CA GLU A 85 -2.82 10.00 15.04
C GLU A 85 -1.52 10.55 14.48
N CYS A 86 -1.60 11.76 13.94
CA CYS A 86 -0.46 12.51 13.47
C CYS A 86 0.57 12.70 14.59
N VAL A 87 1.83 12.35 14.33
CA VAL A 87 2.92 12.48 15.32
C VAL A 87 3.30 13.93 15.64
N ILE A 88 2.73 14.90 14.92
CA ILE A 88 3.02 16.33 15.09
C ILE A 88 1.94 16.99 15.94
N CYS A 89 0.66 16.86 15.58
CA CYS A 89 -0.43 17.48 16.36
C CYS A 89 -1.02 16.57 17.42
N LEU A 90 -0.84 15.24 17.33
CA LEU A 90 -1.44 14.26 18.24
C LEU A 90 -2.97 14.43 18.36
N SER A 91 -3.64 14.74 17.25
CA SER A 91 -5.08 14.99 17.24
C SER A 91 -5.74 14.46 15.98
N GLU A 92 -5.26 14.88 14.81
CA GLU A 92 -5.82 14.46 13.53
C GLU A 92 -5.27 13.10 13.10
N PRO A 93 -6.06 12.27 12.40
CA PRO A 93 -5.60 11.00 11.86
C PRO A 93 -4.49 11.19 10.82
N ARG A 94 -3.65 10.17 10.68
CA ARG A 94 -2.64 10.13 9.61
C ARG A 94 -3.33 9.90 8.26
N ASP A 95 -3.09 10.79 7.32
CA ASP A 95 -3.62 10.71 5.95
C ASP A 95 -2.54 10.99 4.90
N THR A 96 -1.33 11.38 5.30
CA THR A 96 -0.32 11.89 4.38
C THR A 96 0.95 11.05 4.43
N THR A 97 1.33 10.50 3.27
CA THR A 97 2.56 9.76 3.05
C THR A 97 3.65 10.64 2.46
N ILE A 98 4.87 10.46 2.94
CA ILE A 98 6.07 11.14 2.43
C ILE A 98 6.75 10.28 1.36
N LEU A 99 7.09 10.85 0.21
CA LEU A 99 7.91 10.20 -0.80
C LEU A 99 9.34 10.79 -0.81
N PRO A 100 10.38 9.96 -1.00
CA PRO A 100 10.33 8.53 -1.39
C PRO A 100 10.28 7.54 -0.22
N CYS A 101 10.33 8.00 1.03
CA CYS A 101 10.51 7.11 2.19
C CYS A 101 9.27 6.30 2.58
N ARG A 102 8.09 6.65 2.07
CA ARG A 102 6.79 6.00 2.29
C ARG A 102 6.31 5.96 3.75
N HIS A 103 6.80 6.85 4.61
CA HIS A 103 6.28 6.98 5.98
C HIS A 103 5.00 7.82 5.97
N MET A 104 3.91 7.23 6.43
CA MET A 104 2.66 7.90 6.76
C MET A 104 2.62 8.14 8.27
N CYS A 105 2.98 9.35 8.68
CA CYS A 105 3.08 9.70 10.11
C CYS A 105 2.38 11.00 10.47
N MET A 106 1.74 11.69 9.52
CA MET A 106 1.14 12.99 9.77
C MET A 106 -0.18 13.20 9.03
N CYS A 107 -0.98 14.14 9.52
CA CYS A 107 -2.14 14.66 8.82
C CYS A 107 -1.72 15.69 7.76
N SER A 108 -2.61 15.95 6.81
CA SER A 108 -2.43 16.87 5.69
C SER A 108 -2.19 18.31 6.13
N GLY A 109 -2.80 18.73 7.25
CA GLY A 109 -2.56 20.03 7.88
C GLY A 109 -1.10 20.20 8.31
N CYS A 110 -0.56 19.26 9.08
CA CYS A 110 0.83 19.29 9.53
C CYS A 110 1.82 19.09 8.37
N ALA A 111 1.45 18.33 7.34
CA ALA A 111 2.30 18.11 6.17
C ALA A 111 2.60 19.41 5.40
N LYS A 112 1.62 20.30 5.27
CA LYS A 112 1.79 21.62 4.64
C LYS A 112 2.79 22.50 5.39
N VAL A 113 2.76 22.46 6.73
CA VAL A 113 3.69 23.21 7.59
C VAL A 113 5.10 22.61 7.53
N LEU A 114 5.21 21.28 7.60
CA LEU A 114 6.50 20.58 7.57
C LEU A 114 7.34 20.95 6.34
N ARG A 115 6.70 21.09 5.18
CA ARG A 115 7.35 21.43 3.90
C ARG A 115 7.98 22.82 3.91
N LEU A 116 7.46 23.75 4.71
CA LEU A 116 7.99 25.11 4.85
C LEU A 116 9.10 25.21 5.91
N GLN A 117 9.13 24.31 6.89
CA GLN A 117 10.08 24.37 8.01
C GLN A 117 11.32 23.52 7.78
N THR A 118 11.17 22.19 7.78
CA THR A 118 12.31 21.27 7.77
C THR A 118 12.45 20.52 6.45
N ASN A 119 11.33 20.32 5.74
CA ASN A 119 11.22 19.52 4.53
C ASN A 119 11.88 18.12 4.65
N ARG A 120 11.77 17.49 5.84
CA ARG A 120 12.31 16.16 6.16
C ARG A 120 11.28 15.28 6.85
N CYS A 121 11.34 13.97 6.58
CA CYS A 121 10.50 12.98 7.23
C CYS A 121 10.71 12.96 8.76
N PRO A 122 9.64 13.05 9.59
CA PRO A 122 9.77 12.93 11.05
C PRO A 122 10.32 11.59 11.54
N ILE A 123 10.11 10.52 10.77
CA ILE A 123 10.52 9.15 11.14
C ILE A 123 11.98 8.88 10.76
N CYS A 124 12.32 8.99 9.47
CA CYS A 124 13.64 8.60 8.96
C CYS A 124 14.55 9.78 8.55
N ARG A 125 14.08 11.03 8.69
CA ARG A 125 14.82 12.26 8.36
C ARG A 125 15.23 12.43 6.88
N GLN A 126 14.77 11.54 5.99
CA GLN A 126 14.97 11.69 4.55
C GLN A 126 14.29 12.97 4.03
N PRO A 127 14.89 13.69 3.06
CA PRO A 127 14.27 14.84 2.42
C PRO A 127 12.91 14.48 1.81
N VAL A 128 11.97 15.43 1.86
CA VAL A 128 10.64 15.27 1.28
C VAL A 128 10.67 15.75 -0.18
N ASP A 129 10.44 14.83 -1.11
CA ASP A 129 10.29 15.15 -2.53
C ASP A 129 8.84 15.52 -2.82
N ARG A 130 7.92 14.63 -2.42
CA ARG A 130 6.48 14.76 -2.63
C ARG A 130 5.71 14.30 -1.39
N LEU A 131 4.52 14.86 -1.23
CA LEU A 131 3.54 14.45 -0.24
C LEU A 131 2.34 13.88 -1.01
N LEU A 132 1.85 12.72 -0.56
CA LEU A 132 0.68 12.07 -1.13
C LEU A 132 -0.37 11.94 -0.02
N GLU A 133 -1.49 12.64 -0.19
CA GLU A 133 -2.66 12.49 0.66
C GLU A 133 -3.45 11.23 0.24
N ILE A 134 -3.79 10.40 1.21
CA ILE A 134 -4.51 9.14 1.04
C ILE A 134 -5.74 9.22 1.94
N LYS A 135 -6.91 9.23 1.32
CA LYS A 135 -8.18 9.18 2.05
C LYS A 135 -8.43 7.75 2.51
N VAL A 136 -8.26 7.51 3.80
CA VAL A 136 -8.66 6.25 4.44
C VAL A 136 -10.10 6.42 4.90
N ASN A 137 -11.03 5.61 4.38
CA ASN A 137 -12.41 5.62 4.86
C ASN A 137 -12.46 5.01 6.26
N ASN A 138 -12.37 5.84 7.29
CA ASN A 138 -12.61 5.45 8.69
C ASN A 138 -14.10 5.58 9.06
N ALA A 139 -15.02 5.21 8.16
CA ALA A 139 -16.42 5.13 8.56
C ALA A 139 -16.52 3.99 9.59
N PRO A 140 -16.95 4.24 10.84
CA PRO A 140 -17.45 3.15 11.65
C PRO A 140 -18.67 2.60 10.89
N ASN A 141 -18.71 1.28 10.69
CA ASN A 141 -19.95 0.64 10.29
C ASN A 141 -20.95 0.94 11.44
N GLU A 142 -21.91 1.84 11.20
CA GLU A 142 -23.08 2.02 12.06
C GLU A 142 -24.00 0.79 12.02
#